data_AF-A0A382K235-F1
#
_entry.id   AF-A0A382K235-F1
#
_cell.length_a   1.000
_cell.length_b   1.000
_cell.length_c   1.000
_cell.angle_alpha   90.00
_cell.angle_beta   90.00
_cell.angle_gamma   90.00
#
_symmetry.space_group_name_H-M   'P 1'
#
loop_
_entity.id
_entity.type
_entity.pdbx_description
1 polymer ?
#
loop_
_entity_poly.entity_id
_entity_poly.type
_entity_poly.pdbx_seq_one_letter_code
_entity_poly.pdbx_strand_id
1 'polypeptide(L)'
;KGFHGMGSEDHPTDIWFWKAEWQLRTNKKTESDIALAYANRVSDSDIETYPKVMNDMAYLSGRDAGNINSTANKTSPVENVMSKGPQTVMSFPNSKQKVAGNGIWNGKKWQVVFVRKLKSKSEQKVKFTKHKPIPIAFAIWNGVKEDRNGQKLVSTWYELELKN
;
A
#
# COMPACT_ATOMS: atom_id res chain seq x y z
N LYS A 1 27.47 -2.66 2.98
CA LYS A 1 26.76 -1.58 2.24
C LYS A 1 25.27 -1.82 2.38
N GLY A 2 24.61 -1.13 3.30
CA GLY A 2 23.20 -1.37 3.65
C GLY A 2 22.26 -0.71 2.63
N PHE A 3 21.12 -1.35 2.35
CA PHE A 3 20.05 -0.75 1.57
C PHE A 3 19.52 0.50 2.30
N HIS A 4 19.53 1.65 1.62
CA HIS A 4 19.31 2.92 2.28
C HIS A 4 17.86 3.16 2.73
N GLY A 5 16.82 2.53 2.17
CA GLY A 5 15.44 3.05 2.34
C GLY A 5 14.50 2.32 3.31
N MET A 6 14.84 1.15 3.86
CA MET A 6 13.87 0.27 4.55
C MET A 6 14.30 -0.14 5.97
N GLY A 7 15.25 0.60 6.55
CA GLY A 7 15.69 0.42 7.92
C GLY A 7 16.55 -0.83 8.15
N SER A 8 16.69 -1.18 9.42
CA SER A 8 17.37 -2.37 9.94
C SER A 8 16.57 -2.97 11.09
N GLU A 9 17.06 -4.07 11.66
CA GLU A 9 16.42 -4.74 12.80
C GLU A 9 16.23 -3.80 14.00
N ASP A 10 17.27 -3.04 14.35
CA ASP A 10 17.27 -2.08 15.46
C ASP A 10 16.62 -0.72 15.09
N HIS A 11 16.55 -0.42 13.79
CA HIS A 11 16.03 0.84 13.28
C HIS A 11 14.96 0.60 12.20
N PRO A 12 13.76 0.13 12.58
CA PRO A 12 12.69 -0.11 11.63
C PRO A 12 12.16 1.17 10.99
N THR A 13 11.59 1.05 9.80
CA THR A 13 10.93 2.16 9.09
C THR A 13 9.40 2.02 9.16
N ASP A 14 8.70 3.11 9.48
CA ASP A 14 7.24 3.27 9.33
C ASP A 14 6.95 3.78 7.91
N ILE A 15 6.24 3.00 7.11
CA ILE A 15 6.01 3.29 5.68
C ILE A 15 4.51 3.51 5.45
N TRP A 16 4.19 4.62 4.79
CA TRP A 16 2.83 4.94 4.34
C TRP A 16 2.75 4.70 2.84
N PHE A 17 2.11 3.59 2.46
CA PHE A 17 2.13 3.10 1.09
C PHE A 17 0.78 3.33 0.41
N TRP A 18 0.67 4.41 -0.36
CA TRP A 18 -0.49 4.66 -1.20
C TRP A 18 -0.45 3.78 -2.46
N LYS A 19 -1.59 3.18 -2.82
CA LYS A 19 -1.74 2.33 -4.01
C LYS A 19 -2.92 2.81 -4.85
N ALA A 20 -2.66 3.07 -6.14
CA ALA A 20 -3.68 3.54 -7.08
C ALA A 20 -4.86 2.54 -7.20
N GLU A 21 -4.58 1.22 -7.22
CA GLU A 21 -5.62 0.18 -7.28
C GLU A 21 -6.47 0.13 -6.00
N TRP A 22 -5.87 0.29 -4.82
CA TRP A 22 -6.64 0.37 -3.57
C TRP A 22 -7.56 1.59 -3.59
N GLN A 23 -7.09 2.73 -4.09
CA GLN A 23 -7.93 3.91 -4.22
C GLN A 23 -9.07 3.73 -5.20
N LEU A 24 -8.82 3.12 -6.35
CA LEU A 24 -9.88 2.81 -7.32
C LEU A 24 -11.00 2.00 -6.65
N ARG A 25 -10.64 0.99 -5.87
CA ARG A 25 -11.58 0.12 -5.16
C ARG A 25 -12.30 0.81 -4.02
N THR A 26 -11.61 1.65 -3.24
CA THR A 26 -12.25 2.47 -2.22
C THR A 26 -13.28 3.43 -2.84
N ASN A 27 -12.93 4.07 -3.97
CA ASN A 27 -13.81 5.04 -4.62
C ASN A 27 -15.02 4.38 -5.30
N LYS A 28 -14.81 3.26 -6.00
CA LYS A 28 -15.88 2.55 -6.72
C LYS A 28 -16.64 1.56 -5.85
N LYS A 29 -16.17 1.30 -4.61
CA LYS A 29 -16.67 0.24 -3.72
C LYS A 29 -16.68 -1.12 -4.42
N THR A 30 -15.61 -1.43 -5.15
CA THR A 30 -15.47 -2.67 -5.91
C THR A 30 -14.45 -3.60 -5.27
N GLU A 31 -14.67 -4.89 -5.44
CA GLU A 31 -13.70 -5.91 -5.06
C GLU A 31 -12.58 -6.01 -6.10
N SER A 32 -11.58 -6.84 -5.81
CA SER A 32 -10.56 -7.20 -6.79
C SER A 32 -11.20 -8.09 -7.84
N ASP A 33 -11.67 -7.52 -8.94
CA ASP A 33 -12.27 -8.25 -10.03
C ASP A 33 -11.20 -8.68 -11.03
N ILE A 34 -11.14 -9.98 -11.31
CA ILE A 34 -10.26 -10.55 -12.32
C ILE A 34 -10.53 -9.96 -13.72
N ALA A 35 -11.76 -9.54 -14.01
CA ALA A 35 -12.12 -8.86 -15.25
C ALA A 35 -11.52 -7.44 -15.33
N LEU A 36 -11.36 -6.75 -14.18
CA LEU A 36 -10.67 -5.47 -14.12
C LEU A 36 -9.15 -5.63 -14.17
N ALA A 37 -8.61 -6.68 -13.55
CA ALA A 37 -7.17 -6.96 -13.55
C ALA A 37 -6.67 -7.37 -14.95
N TYR A 38 -7.51 -8.06 -15.73
CA TYR A 38 -7.20 -8.50 -17.09
C TYR A 38 -8.25 -7.99 -18.07
N ALA A 39 -8.29 -6.66 -18.24
CA ALA A 39 -9.10 -6.04 -19.28
C ALA A 39 -8.68 -6.62 -20.65
N ASN A 40 -9.64 -7.19 -21.39
CA ASN A 40 -9.44 -7.92 -22.65
C ASN A 40 -8.85 -9.33 -22.55
N ARG A 41 -8.99 -10.01 -21.41
CA ARG A 41 -8.70 -11.45 -21.37
C ARG A 41 -9.53 -12.19 -22.43
N VAL A 42 -8.87 -12.95 -23.28
CA VAL A 42 -9.53 -13.95 -24.12
C VAL A 42 -9.65 -15.19 -23.25
N SER A 43 -10.88 -15.62 -22.96
CA SER A 43 -11.08 -16.88 -22.25
C SER A 43 -10.85 -18.00 -23.25
N ASP A 44 -9.85 -18.85 -23.02
CA ASP A 44 -9.57 -20.06 -23.84
C ASP A 44 -10.58 -21.19 -23.53
N SER A 45 -11.77 -20.82 -23.06
CA SER A 45 -12.79 -21.73 -22.57
C SER A 45 -14.13 -21.25 -23.09
N ASP A 46 -14.60 -21.86 -24.17
CA ASP A 46 -15.95 -21.71 -24.75
C ASP A 46 -17.01 -22.35 -23.85
N ILE A 47 -17.01 -21.98 -22.57
CA ILE A 47 -17.94 -22.49 -21.58
C ILE A 47 -19.08 -21.48 -21.48
N GLU A 48 -20.20 -21.78 -22.14
CA GLU A 48 -21.45 -20.99 -22.04
C GLU A 48 -22.04 -20.99 -20.61
N THR A 49 -21.73 -22.02 -19.82
CA THR A 49 -22.23 -22.20 -18.46
C THR A 49 -21.10 -22.51 -17.48
N TYR A 50 -20.66 -21.50 -16.75
CA TYR A 50 -19.94 -21.74 -15.51
C TYR A 50 -20.84 -22.52 -14.55
N PRO A 51 -20.35 -23.59 -13.90
CA PRO A 51 -21.15 -24.31 -12.91
C PRO A 51 -21.59 -23.32 -11.83
N LYS A 52 -22.92 -23.07 -11.73
CA LYS A 52 -23.53 -22.19 -10.71
C LYS A 52 -23.24 -22.62 -9.27
N VAL A 53 -22.70 -23.83 -9.11
CA VAL A 53 -22.34 -24.47 -7.84
C VAL A 53 -20.87 -24.26 -7.48
N MET A 54 -20.08 -23.61 -8.33
CA MET A 54 -18.71 -23.27 -7.99
C MET A 54 -18.74 -22.21 -6.90
N ASN A 55 -18.36 -22.62 -5.69
CA ASN A 55 -18.20 -21.70 -4.59
C ASN A 55 -16.91 -20.92 -4.82
N ASP A 56 -17.00 -19.80 -5.54
CA ASP A 56 -15.86 -18.93 -5.86
C ASP A 56 -15.14 -18.42 -4.60
N MET A 57 -15.78 -18.50 -3.42
CA MET A 57 -15.15 -18.20 -2.14
C MET A 57 -14.26 -19.31 -1.58
N ALA A 58 -14.36 -20.55 -2.06
CA ALA A 58 -13.63 -21.70 -1.50
C ALA A 58 -12.12 -21.66 -1.74
N TYR A 59 -11.64 -20.84 -2.70
CA TYR A 59 -10.24 -20.76 -3.10
C TYR A 59 -9.59 -19.41 -2.79
N LEU A 60 -10.20 -18.60 -1.92
CA LEU A 60 -9.69 -17.28 -1.54
C LEU A 60 -8.75 -17.38 -0.32
N SER A 61 -7.73 -18.23 -0.39
CA SER A 61 -6.80 -18.52 0.72
C SER A 61 -6.14 -17.27 1.30
N GLY A 62 -5.79 -16.29 0.47
CA GLY A 62 -5.25 -15.00 0.94
C GLY A 62 -6.25 -14.22 1.78
N ARG A 63 -7.54 -14.21 1.40
CA ARG A 63 -8.61 -13.57 2.18
C ARG A 63 -8.79 -14.30 3.50
N ASP A 64 -8.83 -15.63 3.46
CA ASP A 64 -9.09 -16.47 4.64
C ASP A 64 -7.92 -16.46 5.62
N ALA A 65 -6.69 -16.27 5.12
CA ALA A 65 -5.50 -16.00 5.91
C ALA A 65 -5.44 -14.56 6.48
N GLY A 66 -6.44 -13.72 6.20
CA GLY A 66 -6.49 -12.33 6.66
C GLY A 66 -5.50 -11.40 5.98
N ASN A 67 -4.99 -11.75 4.79
CA ASN A 67 -4.09 -10.89 4.03
C ASN A 67 -4.83 -9.62 3.61
N ILE A 68 -4.33 -8.47 4.08
CA ILE A 68 -4.93 -7.16 3.79
C ILE A 68 -5.00 -6.85 2.29
N ASN A 69 -4.05 -7.35 1.48
CA ASN A 69 -4.10 -7.20 0.03
C ASN A 69 -5.27 -7.96 -0.58
N SER A 70 -5.60 -9.13 -0.03
CA SER A 70 -6.67 -10.01 -0.50
C SER A 70 -8.05 -9.69 0.09
N THR A 71 -8.17 -8.66 0.95
CA THR A 71 -9.50 -8.30 1.48
C THR A 71 -10.42 -7.88 0.34
N ALA A 72 -11.67 -8.34 0.43
CA ALA A 72 -12.73 -8.08 -0.53
C ALA A 72 -12.99 -6.57 -0.69
N ASN A 73 -13.20 -5.89 0.44
CA ASN A 73 -13.39 -4.44 0.47
C ASN A 73 -12.12 -3.71 0.93
N LYS A 74 -11.83 -2.57 0.28
CA LYS A 74 -10.74 -1.66 0.66
C LYS A 74 -11.33 -0.37 1.22
N THR A 75 -11.02 -0.08 2.47
CA THR A 75 -11.54 1.10 3.19
C THR A 75 -10.57 2.29 3.16
N SER A 76 -9.33 2.08 2.71
CA SER A 76 -8.30 3.10 2.60
C SER A 76 -7.43 2.83 1.37
N PRO A 77 -6.97 3.88 0.66
CA PRO A 77 -5.98 3.74 -0.40
C PRO A 77 -4.55 3.63 0.12
N VAL A 78 -4.34 3.84 1.43
CA VAL A 78 -3.03 3.80 2.08
C VAL A 78 -2.92 2.57 2.96
N GLU A 79 -1.87 1.80 2.75
CA GLU A 79 -1.41 0.75 3.64
C GLU A 79 -0.33 1.28 4.57
N ASN A 80 -0.49 1.05 5.87
CA ASN A 80 0.56 1.23 6.86
C ASN A 80 1.32 -0.08 7.04
N VAL A 81 2.61 -0.02 6.74
CA VAL A 81 3.51 -1.16 6.84
C VAL A 81 4.75 -0.74 7.61
N MET A 82 5.47 -1.71 8.18
CA MET A 82 6.82 -1.49 8.66
C MET A 82 7.81 -2.39 7.94
N SER A 83 9.08 -2.01 7.96
CA SER A 83 10.18 -2.86 7.52
C SER A 83 11.35 -2.77 8.49
N LYS A 84 12.10 -3.86 8.59
CA LYS A 84 13.36 -3.99 9.32
C LYS A 84 14.53 -4.30 8.36
N GLY A 85 14.45 -3.76 7.15
CA GLY A 85 15.35 -4.06 6.03
C GLY A 85 14.60 -4.55 4.78
N PRO A 86 15.32 -4.78 3.66
CA PRO A 86 14.76 -5.35 2.45
C PRO A 86 14.02 -6.66 2.72
N GLN A 87 12.94 -6.93 1.98
CA GLN A 87 12.16 -8.17 2.05
C GLN A 87 11.44 -8.45 3.38
N THR A 88 11.49 -7.53 4.36
CA THR A 88 10.84 -7.69 5.67
C THR A 88 9.56 -6.85 5.83
N VAL A 89 8.99 -6.35 4.72
CA VAL A 89 7.79 -5.50 4.76
C VAL A 89 6.64 -6.29 5.36
N MET A 90 6.03 -5.73 6.40
CA MET A 90 4.90 -6.33 7.10
C MET A 90 3.82 -5.28 7.32
N SER A 91 2.58 -5.62 6.94
CA SER A 91 1.42 -4.77 7.17
C SER A 91 1.10 -4.65 8.65
N PHE A 92 0.73 -3.46 9.09
CA PHE A 92 0.11 -3.33 10.40
C PHE A 92 -1.27 -4.01 10.41
N PRO A 93 -1.71 -4.55 11.57
CA PRO A 93 -3.07 -5.03 11.74
C PRO A 93 -4.11 -3.97 11.35
N ASN A 94 -5.31 -4.40 10.92
CA ASN A 94 -6.40 -3.50 10.50
C ASN A 94 -6.70 -2.40 11.53
N SER A 95 -6.65 -2.72 12.83
CA SER A 95 -6.88 -1.76 13.92
C SER A 95 -5.84 -0.62 13.96
N LYS A 96 -4.66 -0.81 13.38
CA LYS A 96 -3.52 0.13 13.33
C LYS A 96 -3.35 0.82 11.96
N GLN A 97 -4.17 0.51 10.96
CA GLN A 97 -4.25 1.26 9.69
C GLN A 97 -4.90 2.63 9.95
N LYS A 98 -4.10 3.67 10.22
CA LYS A 98 -4.57 4.99 10.71
C LYS A 98 -4.09 6.19 9.89
N VAL A 99 -3.33 5.96 8.82
CA VAL A 99 -3.00 7.02 7.86
C VAL A 99 -4.08 7.01 6.79
N ALA A 100 -4.76 8.14 6.64
CA ALA A 100 -5.61 8.39 5.49
C ALA A 100 -4.76 8.93 4.34
N GLY A 101 -5.24 8.79 3.12
CA GLY A 101 -4.63 9.47 1.99
C GLY A 101 -5.56 9.54 0.81
N ASN A 102 -5.18 10.35 -0.17
CA ASN A 102 -5.86 10.43 -1.44
C ASN A 102 -4.88 10.89 -2.52
N GLY A 103 -5.05 10.37 -3.73
CA GLY A 103 -4.27 10.70 -4.91
C GLY A 103 -5.16 11.23 -6.02
N ILE A 104 -4.71 12.26 -6.75
CA ILE A 104 -5.36 12.73 -7.97
C ILE A 104 -4.39 12.69 -9.14
N TRP A 105 -4.89 12.29 -10.31
CA TRP A 105 -4.15 12.32 -11.56
C TRP A 105 -4.73 13.42 -12.45
N ASN A 106 -3.87 14.31 -12.95
CA ASN A 106 -4.30 15.43 -13.79
C ASN A 106 -3.97 15.25 -15.28
N GLY A 107 -3.67 14.03 -15.72
CA GLY A 107 -3.21 13.74 -17.09
C GLY A 107 -1.69 13.74 -17.26
N LYS A 108 -0.93 14.31 -16.32
CA LYS A 108 0.54 14.40 -16.40
C LYS A 108 1.26 13.89 -15.16
N LYS A 109 0.71 14.14 -13.97
CA LYS A 109 1.33 13.77 -12.69
C LYS A 109 0.30 13.34 -11.66
N TRP A 110 0.76 12.49 -10.74
CA TRP A 110 0.04 12.17 -9.51
C TRP A 110 0.32 13.25 -8.45
N GLN A 111 -0.70 13.62 -7.71
CA GLN A 111 -0.59 14.39 -6.47
C GLN A 111 -1.21 13.55 -5.37
N VAL A 112 -0.39 13.12 -4.40
CA VAL A 112 -0.83 12.25 -3.30
C VAL A 112 -0.64 12.98 -1.99
N VAL A 113 -1.68 12.99 -1.16
CA VAL A 113 -1.67 13.55 0.18
C VAL A 113 -1.84 12.42 1.18
N PHE A 114 -1.02 12.44 2.23
CA PHE A 114 -1.17 11.57 3.40
C PHE A 114 -1.55 12.41 4.61
N VAL A 115 -2.47 11.89 5.42
CA VAL A 115 -2.98 12.57 6.62
C VAL A 115 -2.98 11.60 7.78
N ARG A 116 -2.42 12.03 8.91
CA ARG A 116 -2.53 11.33 10.18
C ARG A 116 -2.47 12.29 11.36
N LYS A 117 -2.96 11.84 12.51
CA LYS A 117 -2.78 12.56 13.78
C LYS A 117 -1.29 12.57 14.17
N LEU A 118 -0.80 13.72 14.65
CA LEU A 118 0.60 13.86 15.11
C LEU A 118 0.90 12.96 16.33
N LYS A 119 -0.02 12.94 17.30
CA LYS A 119 0.07 12.06 18.47
C LYS A 119 -0.33 10.64 18.07
N SER A 120 0.63 9.72 18.15
CA SER A 120 0.42 8.27 18.00
C SER A 120 0.73 7.58 19.32
N LYS A 121 -0.14 6.67 19.77
CA LYS A 121 0.11 5.79 20.93
C LYS A 121 0.98 4.57 20.58
N SER A 122 1.33 4.37 19.31
CA SER A 122 2.07 3.19 18.84
C SER A 122 3.56 3.45 18.77
N GLU A 123 4.37 2.61 19.39
CA GLU A 123 5.84 2.65 19.33
C GLU A 123 6.38 2.31 17.93
N GLN A 124 5.66 1.47 17.19
CA GLN A 124 5.98 1.08 15.81
C GLN A 124 5.80 2.20 14.78
N LYS A 125 5.33 3.39 15.19
CA LYS A 125 5.06 4.52 14.31
C LYS A 125 5.99 5.66 14.63
N VAL A 126 6.43 6.39 13.59
CA VAL A 126 7.26 7.58 13.79
C VAL A 126 6.53 8.57 14.69
N LYS A 127 7.21 9.08 15.72
CA LYS A 127 6.70 10.10 16.62
C LYS A 127 7.06 11.46 16.04
N PHE A 128 6.05 12.24 15.69
CA PHE A 128 6.25 13.58 15.15
C PHE A 128 6.29 14.55 16.33
N THR A 129 7.50 14.83 16.80
CA THR A 129 7.74 15.81 17.87
C THR A 129 8.09 17.14 17.25
N LYS A 130 7.48 18.23 17.75
CA LYS A 130 7.94 19.58 17.43
C LYS A 130 9.42 19.71 17.83
N HIS A 131 10.21 20.45 17.05
CA HIS A 131 11.63 20.78 17.32
C HIS A 131 12.67 19.65 17.20
N LYS A 132 12.32 18.48 16.63
CA LYS A 132 13.33 17.47 16.25
C LYS A 132 13.23 17.18 14.75
N PRO A 133 14.36 17.08 14.03
CA PRO A 133 14.35 16.64 12.64
C PRO A 133 13.81 15.21 12.56
N ILE A 134 12.88 14.98 11.64
CA ILE A 134 12.25 13.68 11.41
C ILE A 134 12.77 13.14 10.07
N PRO A 135 13.54 12.05 10.05
CA PRO A 135 14.00 11.46 8.80
C PRO A 135 12.82 11.03 7.93
N ILE A 136 12.82 11.44 6.66
CA ILE A 136 11.83 11.05 5.65
C ILE A 136 12.51 10.72 4.33
N ALA A 137 12.03 9.67 3.67
CA ALA A 137 12.43 9.29 2.32
C ALA A 137 11.18 8.89 1.52
N PHE A 138 11.31 8.88 0.20
CA PHE A 138 10.22 8.60 -0.72
C PHE A 138 10.60 7.46 -1.66
N ALA A 139 9.60 6.65 -2.01
CA ALA A 139 9.73 5.64 -3.05
C ALA A 139 8.54 5.72 -4.00
N ILE A 140 8.80 5.55 -5.30
CA ILE A 140 7.80 5.66 -6.36
C ILE A 140 7.92 4.43 -7.27
N TRP A 141 6.76 3.83 -7.57
CA TRP A 141 6.61 2.75 -8.52
C TRP A 141 5.87 3.27 -9.75
N ASN A 142 6.49 3.24 -10.92
CA ASN A 142 5.85 3.57 -12.18
C ASN A 142 5.22 2.31 -12.81
N GLY A 143 3.89 2.18 -12.71
CA GLY A 143 3.16 1.05 -13.29
C GLY A 143 3.34 0.91 -14.81
N VAL A 144 3.58 1.99 -15.55
CA VAL A 144 3.87 1.94 -17.01
C VAL A 144 5.23 1.29 -17.30
N LYS A 145 6.15 1.34 -16.34
CA LYS A 145 7.45 0.65 -16.39
C LYS A 145 7.44 -0.70 -15.67
N GLU A 146 6.25 -1.16 -15.26
CA GLU A 146 6.03 -2.41 -14.53
C GLU A 146 6.77 -2.47 -13.17
N ASP A 147 7.11 -1.33 -12.59
CA ASP A 147 7.77 -1.27 -11.29
C ASP A 147 6.93 -1.95 -10.23
N ARG A 148 7.54 -2.86 -9.48
CA ARG A 148 6.91 -3.66 -8.41
C ARG A 148 7.93 -4.08 -7.37
N ASN A 149 7.47 -4.32 -6.14
CA ASN A 149 8.32 -4.78 -5.03
C ASN A 149 9.57 -3.89 -4.83
N GLY A 150 10.77 -4.46 -4.97
CA GLY A 150 12.04 -3.74 -4.85
C GLY A 150 12.41 -2.90 -6.07
N GLN A 151 11.77 -3.12 -7.22
CA GLN A 151 11.97 -2.33 -8.43
C GLN A 151 11.16 -1.04 -8.32
N LYS A 152 11.85 0.04 -7.96
CA LYS A 152 11.27 1.35 -7.68
C LYS A 152 12.35 2.42 -7.71
N LEU A 153 11.94 3.67 -7.90
CA LEU A 153 12.80 4.82 -7.63
C LEU A 153 12.73 5.15 -6.15
N VAL A 154 13.89 5.47 -5.56
CA VAL A 154 14.02 5.87 -4.15
C VAL A 154 14.76 7.20 -4.05
N SER A 155 14.34 8.05 -3.12
CA SER A 155 15.10 9.25 -2.78
C SER A 155 16.21 8.93 -1.77
N THR A 156 17.11 9.89 -1.55
CA THR A 156 17.87 9.95 -0.29
C THR A 156 16.94 10.25 0.90
N TRP A 157 17.47 10.16 2.12
CA TRP A 157 16.81 10.68 3.31
C TRP A 157 16.93 12.20 3.39
N TYR A 158 15.85 12.83 3.83
CA TYR A 158 15.74 14.23 4.16
C TYR A 158 15.31 14.38 5.62
N GLU A 159 15.48 15.59 6.16
CA GLU A 159 14.99 15.95 7.48
C GLU A 159 13.73 16.80 7.36
N LEU A 160 12.62 16.29 7.92
CA LEU A 160 11.37 17.01 8.04
C LEU A 160 11.33 17.76 9.37
N GLU A 161 11.18 19.07 9.30
CA GLU A 161 10.94 19.93 10.47
C GLU A 161 9.49 20.39 10.52
N LEU A 162 8.84 20.18 11.66
CA LEU A 162 7.53 20.76 11.93
C LEU A 162 7.72 22.18 12.48
N LYS A 163 7.36 23.18 11.68
CA LYS A 163 7.27 24.57 12.11
C LYS A 163 6.13 24.75 13.12
N ASN A 164 6.26 25.79 13.95
CA ASN A 164 5.37 26.05 15.08
C ASN A 164 3.92 26.28 14.68
#